data_AF-A0A9W6YVV8-F1
#
_entry.id   AF-A0A9W6YVV8-F1
#
_cell.length_a   1.000
_cell.length_b   1.000
_cell.length_c   1.000
_cell.angle_alpha   90.00
_cell.angle_beta   90.00
_cell.angle_gamma   90.00
#
_symmetry.space_group_name_H-M   'P 1'
#
loop_
_entity.id
_entity.type
_entity.pdbx_description
1 polymer ?
#
loop_
_entity_poly.entity_id
_entity_poly.type
_entity_poly.pdbx_seq_one_letter_code
_entity_poly.pdbx_strand_id
1 'polypeptide(L)'
;MWKLVQSGLSVVAGTAEPEYGPEAIHPVCADLKEGQPLYQPIERSDLKYQTPEGTNVETQTFYFNSAEHFGFAQIIHSDVMGISTTSQFTFKVFEKTKPDEFVWTSTHLENFEIVQDGVGFKADDLKIELSEDGKTYTVHSAVTKESLVDLKFELIGEGVKFGKNGATIYGTDVNEPWGSMRHIFWPRCHVTGSIELLSKQAKFAHDPTDETKPLKLQFDDEKEKALGMYVFALQGMKPHHAAATWNFLNYYSDDYTVTLMEFTTPKAYNSTLVSVAITVDSKGEIVLGSIENKTNFVETEHDDESGWDFPRKIQYVFKGENSKKQPVEIEIGGELKNLSEKVDVMFEIPQFVKNIVSGVAGTKPFIYQFSNDLKLKLTVDGVVKKEEVGYGYNESSFVTEA
;
A
#
# COMPACT_ATOMS: atom_id res chain seq x y z
N MET A 1 6.16 34.12 4.11
CA MET A 1 5.61 34.51 5.43
C MET A 1 4.11 34.25 5.52
N TRP A 2 3.27 34.82 4.65
CA TRP A 2 1.80 34.53 4.64
C TRP A 2 1.45 33.08 4.32
N LYS A 3 2.07 32.47 3.28
CA LYS A 3 1.89 31.04 2.95
C LYS A 3 2.34 30.08 4.07
N LEU A 4 3.41 30.43 4.80
CA LEU A 4 3.93 29.63 5.93
C LEU A 4 3.02 29.71 7.16
N VAL A 5 2.44 30.89 7.43
CA VAL A 5 1.44 31.07 8.50
C VAL A 5 0.13 30.36 8.16
N GLN A 6 -0.28 30.35 6.88
CA GLN A 6 -1.43 29.58 6.42
C GLN A 6 -1.18 28.07 6.48
N SER A 7 0.02 27.61 6.12
CA SER A 7 0.45 26.21 6.27
C SER A 7 0.39 25.74 7.73
N GLY A 8 0.90 26.55 8.67
CA GLY A 8 0.78 26.25 10.10
C GLY A 8 -0.67 26.21 10.59
N LEU A 9 -1.55 27.03 10.00
CA LEU A 9 -2.98 27.05 10.33
C LEU A 9 -3.76 25.90 9.68
N SER A 10 -3.44 25.46 8.46
CA SER A 10 -4.11 24.32 7.81
C SER A 10 -3.72 22.99 8.44
N VAL A 11 -2.45 22.85 8.84
CA VAL A 11 -1.93 21.74 9.64
C VAL A 11 -2.67 21.62 10.98
N VAL A 12 -3.14 22.72 11.57
CA VAL A 12 -3.84 22.71 12.87
C VAL A 12 -5.37 22.74 12.75
N ALA A 13 -5.94 23.51 11.82
CA ALA A 13 -7.35 23.89 11.80
C ALA A 13 -8.20 23.26 10.67
N GLY A 14 -7.62 22.48 9.76
CA GLY A 14 -8.39 21.80 8.70
C GLY A 14 -8.99 22.76 7.66
N THR A 15 -8.40 23.94 7.48
CA THR A 15 -8.76 24.90 6.42
C THR A 15 -8.14 24.49 5.08
N ALA A 16 -8.71 24.95 3.96
CA ALA A 16 -8.12 24.78 2.63
C ALA A 16 -6.63 25.18 2.62
N GLU A 17 -5.78 24.30 2.08
CA GLU A 17 -4.37 24.57 1.86
C GLU A 17 -4.20 25.74 0.88
N PRO A 18 -3.25 26.67 1.09
CA PRO A 18 -2.90 27.65 0.08
C PRO A 18 -2.34 26.93 -1.16
N GLU A 19 -2.51 27.52 -2.34
CA GLU A 19 -1.84 27.05 -3.55
C GLU A 19 -0.32 27.27 -3.40
N TYR A 20 0.41 26.19 -3.16
CA TYR A 20 1.85 26.22 -3.02
C TYR A 20 2.54 26.28 -4.36
N GLY A 21 2.14 25.43 -5.31
CA GLY A 21 2.75 25.29 -6.63
C GLY A 21 3.62 24.03 -6.78
N PRO A 22 4.05 23.69 -8.00
CA PRO A 22 4.86 22.50 -8.28
C PRO A 22 6.25 22.53 -7.62
N GLU A 23 6.75 23.71 -7.22
CA GLU A 23 8.02 23.86 -6.50
C GLU A 23 7.97 23.36 -5.05
N ALA A 24 6.78 23.14 -4.51
CA ALA A 24 6.56 22.68 -3.14
C ALA A 24 6.34 21.16 -3.05
N ILE A 25 6.48 20.45 -4.17
CA ILE A 25 6.46 18.99 -4.23
C ILE A 25 7.76 18.51 -4.89
N HIS A 26 8.46 17.62 -4.21
CA HIS A 26 9.68 17.00 -4.71
C HIS A 26 9.40 15.50 -4.81
N PRO A 27 8.90 15.02 -5.96
CA PRO A 27 8.61 13.61 -6.17
C PRO A 27 9.81 12.74 -5.83
N VAL A 28 9.55 11.50 -5.40
CA VAL A 28 10.60 10.49 -5.28
C VAL A 28 11.43 10.45 -6.57
N CYS A 29 12.74 10.33 -6.43
CA CYS A 29 13.72 10.40 -7.52
C CYS A 29 13.96 11.80 -8.15
N ALA A 30 13.31 12.87 -7.70
CA ALA A 30 13.50 14.22 -8.28
C ALA A 30 14.93 14.78 -8.11
N ASP A 31 15.68 14.32 -7.12
CA ASP A 31 17.06 14.76 -6.84
C ASP A 31 18.13 13.89 -7.53
N LEU A 32 17.72 12.89 -8.32
CA LEU A 32 18.66 12.02 -9.03
C LEU A 32 19.42 12.79 -10.11
N LYS A 33 20.74 12.62 -10.07
CA LYS A 33 21.68 13.12 -11.09
C LYS A 33 21.86 12.07 -12.19
N GLU A 34 22.28 12.53 -13.36
CA GLU A 34 22.59 11.66 -14.49
C GLU A 34 23.55 10.53 -14.07
N GLY A 35 23.17 9.28 -14.39
CA GLY A 35 23.92 8.08 -14.06
C GLY A 35 23.68 7.50 -12.67
N GLN A 36 22.92 8.15 -11.79
CA GLN A 36 22.48 7.54 -10.53
C GLN A 36 21.38 6.51 -10.79
N PRO A 37 21.38 5.37 -10.05
CA PRO A 37 20.36 4.36 -10.24
C PRO A 37 18.99 4.88 -9.77
N LEU A 38 17.95 4.57 -10.53
CA LEU A 38 16.57 4.98 -10.22
C LEU A 38 16.07 4.40 -8.89
N TYR A 39 16.48 3.17 -8.61
CA TYR A 39 16.15 2.40 -7.42
C TYR A 39 17.38 1.62 -6.97
N GLN A 40 17.37 1.16 -5.73
CA GLN A 40 18.47 0.42 -5.14
C GLN A 40 17.98 -0.60 -4.12
N PRO A 41 18.77 -1.65 -3.83
CA PRO A 41 18.48 -2.58 -2.76
C PRO A 41 18.35 -1.85 -1.42
N ILE A 42 17.45 -2.34 -0.57
CA ILE A 42 17.28 -1.79 0.78
C ILE A 42 18.34 -2.34 1.72
N GLU A 43 18.61 -1.57 2.76
CA GLU A 43 19.37 -1.97 3.93
C GLU A 43 18.41 -2.13 5.13
N ARG A 44 18.85 -2.84 6.17
CA ARG A 44 18.07 -2.97 7.42
C ARG A 44 17.65 -1.62 8.01
N SER A 45 18.48 -0.59 7.85
CA SER A 45 18.21 0.78 8.30
C SER A 45 17.01 1.42 7.59
N ASP A 46 16.71 1.03 6.35
CA ASP A 46 15.54 1.51 5.62
C ASP A 46 14.23 0.94 6.17
N LEU A 47 14.29 -0.17 6.91
CA LEU A 47 13.15 -0.81 7.53
C LEU A 47 12.85 -0.26 8.93
N LYS A 48 13.51 0.83 9.34
CA LYS A 48 13.25 1.49 10.61
C LYS A 48 12.02 2.40 10.54
N TYR A 49 11.18 2.34 11.56
CA TYR A 49 10.19 3.39 11.82
C TYR A 49 10.88 4.76 11.87
N GLN A 50 10.28 5.75 11.23
CA GLN A 50 10.87 7.09 11.11
C GLN A 50 10.47 8.00 12.26
N THR A 51 9.26 7.80 12.80
CA THR A 51 8.61 8.55 13.88
C THR A 51 8.84 10.05 13.75
N PRO A 52 8.44 10.69 12.63
CA PRO A 52 8.66 12.12 12.44
C PRO A 52 7.83 12.93 13.45
N GLU A 53 8.26 14.16 13.72
CA GLU A 53 7.48 15.07 14.56
C GLU A 53 6.16 15.48 13.86
N GLY A 54 5.09 15.61 14.63
CA GLY A 54 3.78 16.05 14.14
C GLY A 54 2.87 14.93 13.65
N THR A 55 1.78 15.29 12.97
CA THR A 55 0.78 14.31 12.52
C THR A 55 1.36 13.40 11.44
N ASN A 56 1.44 12.10 11.72
CA ASN A 56 1.92 11.11 10.78
C ASN A 56 1.27 9.74 10.97
N VAL A 57 1.35 8.93 9.92
CA VAL A 57 0.94 7.52 9.94
C VAL A 57 2.04 6.69 9.29
N GLU A 58 2.50 5.67 9.99
CA GLU A 58 3.40 4.64 9.49
C GLU A 58 2.67 3.30 9.42
N THR A 59 2.72 2.65 8.26
CA THR A 59 2.06 1.36 8.06
C THR A 59 3.04 0.31 7.57
N GLN A 60 3.05 -0.85 8.23
CA GLN A 60 3.67 -2.06 7.69
C GLN A 60 2.56 -2.98 7.19
N THR A 61 2.51 -3.22 5.88
CA THR A 61 1.47 -4.05 5.25
C THR A 61 2.10 -5.27 4.61
N PHE A 62 1.63 -6.45 5.00
CA PHE A 62 2.09 -7.75 4.56
C PHE A 62 0.99 -8.42 3.76
N TYR A 63 1.03 -8.29 2.43
CA TYR A 63 0.09 -8.95 1.53
C TYR A 63 0.51 -10.39 1.29
N PHE A 64 -0.45 -11.32 1.30
CA PHE A 64 -0.24 -12.71 0.95
C PHE A 64 -1.22 -13.15 -0.15
N ASN A 65 -0.76 -14.06 -0.99
CA ASN A 65 -1.43 -14.54 -2.18
C ASN A 65 -1.12 -16.03 -2.37
N SER A 66 -2.13 -16.86 -2.18
CA SER A 66 -2.06 -18.30 -2.44
C SER A 66 -2.85 -18.67 -3.69
N ALA A 67 -3.05 -19.96 -3.95
CA ALA A 67 -3.89 -20.41 -5.06
C ALA A 67 -5.35 -19.98 -4.88
N GLU A 68 -5.89 -20.12 -3.66
CA GLU A 68 -7.30 -19.90 -3.38
C GLU A 68 -7.58 -18.57 -2.67
N HIS A 69 -6.62 -18.04 -1.92
CA HIS A 69 -6.83 -16.91 -1.01
C HIS A 69 -5.94 -15.72 -1.34
N PHE A 70 -6.47 -14.53 -1.01
CA PHE A 70 -5.70 -13.29 -0.97
C PHE A 70 -6.04 -12.53 0.30
N GLY A 71 -5.08 -11.78 0.84
CA GLY A 71 -5.31 -10.97 2.02
C GLY A 71 -4.10 -10.15 2.42
N PHE A 72 -4.21 -9.48 3.56
CA PHE A 72 -3.11 -8.77 4.17
C PHE A 72 -3.24 -8.71 5.70
N ALA A 73 -2.08 -8.59 6.35
CA ALA A 73 -1.95 -8.18 7.74
C ALA A 73 -1.26 -6.80 7.77
N GLN A 74 -1.80 -5.85 8.52
CA GLN A 74 -1.32 -4.48 8.55
C GLN A 74 -1.20 -3.98 9.99
N ILE A 75 -0.07 -3.36 10.31
CA ILE A 75 0.03 -2.46 11.46
C ILE A 75 -0.12 -1.04 10.96
N ILE A 76 -0.95 -0.26 11.65
CA ILE A 76 -1.08 1.18 11.49
C ILE A 76 -0.59 1.80 12.80
N HIS A 77 0.52 2.54 12.75
CA HIS A 77 1.03 3.33 13.87
C HIS A 77 0.85 4.81 13.53
N SER A 78 0.03 5.51 14.31
CA SER A 78 -0.31 6.91 14.07
C SER A 78 0.12 7.79 15.21
N ASP A 79 0.65 8.97 14.88
CA ASP A 79 0.82 10.07 15.81
C ASP A 79 -0.09 11.23 15.39
N VAL A 80 -0.90 11.71 16.34
CA VAL A 80 -1.72 12.90 16.17
C VAL A 80 -1.04 14.08 16.88
N MET A 81 -0.38 14.93 16.08
CA MET A 81 0.22 16.20 16.50
C MET A 81 1.33 16.10 17.57
N GLY A 82 1.95 14.94 17.76
CA GLY A 82 2.91 14.67 18.83
C GLY A 82 2.27 14.52 20.21
N ILE A 83 0.93 14.41 20.29
CA ILE A 83 0.18 14.44 21.55
C ILE A 83 -0.34 13.06 21.92
N SER A 84 -0.75 12.28 20.91
CA SER A 84 -1.34 10.96 21.12
C SER A 84 -0.83 10.02 20.03
N THR A 85 -0.18 8.95 20.45
CA THR A 85 0.13 7.83 19.58
C THR A 85 -0.94 6.76 19.73
N THR A 86 -1.39 6.19 18.62
CA THR A 86 -2.34 5.07 18.60
C THR A 86 -1.85 4.03 17.62
N SER A 87 -2.00 2.76 17.96
CA SER A 87 -1.66 1.67 17.05
C SER A 87 -2.84 0.74 16.86
N GLN A 88 -2.96 0.19 15.65
CA GLN A 88 -4.00 -0.75 15.27
C GLN A 88 -3.40 -1.90 14.47
N PHE A 89 -3.95 -3.09 14.65
CA PHE A 89 -3.71 -4.22 13.76
C PHE A 89 -4.97 -4.49 12.95
N THR A 90 -4.83 -4.45 11.63
CA THR A 90 -5.89 -4.73 10.67
C THR A 90 -5.54 -5.99 9.91
N PHE A 91 -6.51 -6.87 9.71
CA PHE A 91 -6.34 -8.10 8.97
C PHE A 91 -7.53 -8.32 8.03
N LYS A 92 -7.22 -8.63 6.77
CA LYS A 92 -8.21 -8.95 5.73
C LYS A 92 -7.84 -10.24 5.02
N VAL A 93 -8.83 -11.09 4.76
CA VAL A 93 -8.65 -12.29 3.91
C VAL A 93 -9.96 -12.70 3.25
N PHE A 94 -9.87 -13.22 2.02
CA PHE A 94 -11.00 -13.73 1.25
C PHE A 94 -10.57 -14.81 0.26
N GLU A 95 -11.53 -15.61 -0.20
CA GLU A 95 -11.36 -16.50 -1.34
C GLU A 95 -11.37 -15.68 -2.64
N LYS A 96 -10.40 -15.92 -3.53
CA LYS A 96 -10.26 -15.20 -4.80
C LYS A 96 -11.49 -15.31 -5.71
N THR A 97 -12.26 -16.39 -5.58
CA THR A 97 -13.48 -16.61 -6.37
C THR A 97 -14.68 -15.81 -5.86
N LYS A 98 -14.62 -15.29 -4.62
CA LYS A 98 -15.67 -14.51 -3.96
C LYS A 98 -15.06 -13.39 -3.12
N PRO A 99 -14.39 -12.41 -3.75
CA PRO A 99 -13.60 -11.44 -3.00
C PRO A 99 -14.43 -10.42 -2.20
N ASP A 100 -15.75 -10.38 -2.41
CA ASP A 100 -16.74 -9.61 -1.64
C ASP A 100 -17.22 -10.34 -0.37
N GLU A 101 -16.92 -11.63 -0.22
CA GLU A 101 -17.10 -12.38 1.03
C GLU A 101 -15.76 -12.45 1.75
N PHE A 102 -15.46 -11.47 2.61
CA PHE A 102 -14.17 -11.35 3.30
C PHE A 102 -14.31 -11.39 4.83
N VAL A 103 -13.22 -11.80 5.51
CA VAL A 103 -13.00 -11.48 6.93
C VAL A 103 -12.26 -10.15 6.99
N TRP A 104 -12.75 -9.24 7.82
CA TRP A 104 -12.06 -8.01 8.20
C TRP A 104 -12.06 -7.86 9.72
N THR A 105 -10.88 -7.72 10.31
CA THR A 105 -10.73 -7.35 11.71
C THR A 105 -9.84 -6.13 11.83
N SER A 106 -10.21 -5.21 12.72
CA SER A 106 -9.39 -4.04 13.05
C SER A 106 -9.44 -3.85 14.56
N THR A 107 -8.29 -3.99 15.20
CA THR A 107 -8.20 -4.06 16.67
C THR A 107 -7.19 -3.03 17.16
N HIS A 108 -7.59 -2.21 18.13
CA HIS A 108 -6.68 -1.29 18.81
C HIS A 108 -5.63 -2.08 19.60
N LEU A 109 -4.38 -1.62 19.56
CA LEU A 109 -3.27 -2.25 20.25
C LEU A 109 -2.96 -1.54 21.56
N GLU A 110 -2.76 -2.33 22.61
CA GLU A 110 -2.38 -1.86 23.95
C GLU A 110 -0.89 -2.17 24.23
N ASN A 111 -0.24 -1.34 25.06
CA ASN A 111 1.16 -1.52 25.47
C ASN A 111 2.13 -1.71 24.29
N PHE A 112 1.92 -0.97 23.20
CA PHE A 112 2.74 -1.10 21.99
C PHE A 112 4.11 -0.42 22.10
N GLU A 113 5.10 -1.00 21.44
CA GLU A 113 6.49 -0.54 21.42
C GLU A 113 7.15 -0.85 20.06
N ILE A 114 7.90 0.12 19.52
CA ILE A 114 8.82 -0.11 18.41
C ILE A 114 10.10 -0.74 18.95
N VAL A 115 10.45 -1.92 18.46
CA VAL A 115 11.53 -2.76 19.01
C VAL A 115 12.60 -3.06 17.95
N GLN A 116 13.62 -3.83 18.33
CA GLN A 116 14.70 -4.30 17.44
C GLN A 116 15.45 -3.16 16.73
N ASP A 117 15.73 -2.06 17.44
CA ASP A 117 16.38 -0.87 16.87
C ASP A 117 15.57 -0.27 15.70
N GLY A 118 14.25 -0.23 15.87
CA GLY A 118 13.34 0.47 14.97
C GLY A 118 12.69 -0.38 13.90
N VAL A 119 13.06 -1.65 13.71
CA VAL A 119 12.53 -2.47 12.58
C VAL A 119 11.43 -3.45 12.98
N GLY A 120 11.22 -3.66 14.28
CA GLY A 120 10.20 -4.54 14.82
C GLY A 120 9.09 -3.78 15.55
N PHE A 121 8.01 -4.47 15.86
CA PHE A 121 6.87 -3.91 16.59
C PHE A 121 6.32 -4.93 17.57
N LYS A 122 5.95 -4.51 18.77
CA LYS A 122 5.33 -5.38 19.78
C LYS A 122 4.13 -4.67 20.39
N ALA A 123 3.10 -5.44 20.78
CA ALA A 123 2.01 -4.99 21.64
C ALA A 123 1.55 -6.18 22.51
N ASP A 124 0.54 -6.01 23.35
CA ASP A 124 -0.14 -7.16 23.97
C ASP A 124 -0.69 -8.08 22.87
N ASP A 125 -0.40 -9.38 22.98
CA ASP A 125 -0.79 -10.42 22.02
C ASP A 125 -0.37 -10.19 20.55
N LEU A 126 0.62 -9.33 20.29
CA LEU A 126 1.16 -9.08 18.95
C LEU A 126 2.68 -8.91 18.94
N LYS A 127 3.30 -9.47 17.90
CA LYS A 127 4.74 -9.34 17.64
C LYS A 127 5.02 -9.34 16.13
N ILE A 128 5.76 -8.33 15.67
CA ILE A 128 6.37 -8.28 14.35
C ILE A 128 7.88 -8.17 14.52
N GLU A 129 8.60 -9.14 13.95
CA GLU A 129 10.05 -9.24 14.09
C GLU A 129 10.73 -9.39 12.74
N LEU A 130 11.85 -8.69 12.58
CA LEU A 130 12.77 -8.88 11.46
C LEU A 130 13.96 -9.74 11.92
N SER A 131 14.24 -10.82 11.19
CA SER A 131 15.43 -11.67 11.38
C SER A 131 16.72 -10.84 11.34
N GLU A 132 17.78 -11.31 11.99
CA GLU A 132 19.06 -10.57 12.08
C GLU A 132 19.64 -10.21 10.71
N ASP A 133 19.51 -11.10 9.73
CA ASP A 133 19.96 -10.90 8.34
C ASP A 133 19.08 -9.92 7.53
N GLY A 134 17.95 -9.48 8.09
CA GLY A 134 17.04 -8.52 7.46
C GLY A 134 16.18 -9.09 6.34
N LYS A 135 16.04 -10.43 6.24
CA LYS A 135 15.38 -11.09 5.10
C LYS A 135 14.08 -11.80 5.43
N THR A 136 13.71 -11.91 6.70
CA THR A 136 12.49 -12.57 7.14
C THR A 136 11.75 -11.71 8.14
N TYR A 137 10.49 -11.42 7.85
CA TYR A 137 9.54 -10.93 8.85
C TYR A 137 8.71 -12.08 9.41
N THR A 138 8.50 -12.11 10.71
CA THR A 138 7.47 -12.93 11.37
C THR A 138 6.40 -12.01 11.94
N VAL A 139 5.14 -12.29 11.62
CA VAL A 139 3.94 -11.57 12.07
C VAL A 139 3.10 -12.53 12.90
N HIS A 140 3.09 -12.32 14.21
CA HIS A 140 2.26 -13.06 15.16
C HIS A 140 1.22 -12.11 15.77
N SER A 141 -0.06 -12.47 15.68
CA SER A 141 -1.16 -11.68 16.22
C SER A 141 -2.25 -12.60 16.77
N ALA A 142 -2.55 -12.44 18.05
CA ALA A 142 -3.66 -13.05 18.76
C ALA A 142 -4.55 -11.97 19.45
N VAL A 143 -4.44 -10.72 18.97
CA VAL A 143 -5.14 -9.54 19.52
C VAL A 143 -6.67 -9.66 19.50
N THR A 144 -7.20 -10.49 18.60
CA THR A 144 -8.60 -10.86 18.55
C THR A 144 -8.76 -12.34 18.26
N LYS A 145 -9.75 -12.97 18.87
CA LYS A 145 -10.09 -14.38 18.62
C LYS A 145 -10.72 -14.61 17.26
N GLU A 146 -11.22 -13.56 16.61
CA GLU A 146 -11.84 -13.67 15.28
C GLU A 146 -10.82 -13.99 14.18
N SER A 147 -9.55 -13.60 14.38
CA SER A 147 -8.45 -13.81 13.44
C SER A 147 -7.13 -13.98 14.20
N LEU A 148 -6.66 -15.22 14.31
CA LEU A 148 -5.32 -15.53 14.81
C LEU A 148 -4.38 -15.66 13.61
N VAL A 149 -3.28 -14.92 13.63
CA VAL A 149 -2.34 -14.82 12.51
C VAL A 149 -0.95 -15.20 12.98
N ASP A 150 -0.32 -16.18 12.33
CA ASP A 150 1.09 -16.51 12.52
C ASP A 150 1.71 -16.74 11.14
N LEU A 151 2.33 -15.71 10.58
CA LEU A 151 2.85 -15.71 9.21
C LEU A 151 4.32 -15.32 9.19
N LYS A 152 5.09 -16.00 8.35
CA LYS A 152 6.47 -15.68 8.03
C LYS A 152 6.56 -15.26 6.57
N PHE A 153 7.18 -14.10 6.33
CA PHE A 153 7.47 -13.54 5.01
C PHE A 153 8.98 -13.56 4.78
N GLU A 154 9.45 -14.42 3.89
CA GLU A 154 10.85 -14.52 3.51
C GLU A 154 11.09 -13.86 2.15
N LEU A 155 11.93 -12.83 2.10
CA LEU A 155 12.23 -12.06 0.90
C LEU A 155 12.81 -12.95 -0.21
N ILE A 156 12.23 -12.87 -1.41
CA ILE A 156 12.78 -13.46 -2.65
C ILE A 156 13.42 -12.34 -3.46
N GLY A 157 14.72 -12.47 -3.75
CA GLY A 157 15.49 -11.42 -4.44
C GLY A 157 15.92 -10.31 -3.48
N GLU A 158 15.60 -9.06 -3.81
CA GLU A 158 15.99 -7.87 -3.06
C GLU A 158 14.78 -6.99 -2.74
N GLY A 159 14.78 -6.40 -1.54
CA GLY A 159 13.86 -5.30 -1.23
C GLY A 159 14.34 -4.03 -1.94
N VAL A 160 13.43 -3.14 -2.30
CA VAL A 160 13.69 -2.01 -3.19
C VAL A 160 13.23 -0.70 -2.58
N LYS A 161 14.06 0.34 -2.71
CA LYS A 161 13.68 1.74 -2.50
C LYS A 161 13.99 2.55 -3.75
N PHE A 162 13.07 3.45 -4.10
CA PHE A 162 13.28 4.41 -5.18
C PHE A 162 14.05 5.64 -4.69
N GLY A 163 14.92 6.17 -5.55
CA GLY A 163 15.79 7.28 -5.21
C GLY A 163 16.66 6.99 -4.00
N LYS A 164 16.96 8.03 -3.22
CA LYS A 164 17.84 7.90 -2.06
C LYS A 164 17.21 7.11 -0.91
N ASN A 165 15.93 7.32 -0.63
CA ASN A 165 15.28 6.86 0.61
C ASN A 165 13.79 6.48 0.44
N GLY A 166 13.29 6.40 -0.80
CA GLY A 166 11.90 6.09 -1.09
C GLY A 166 10.92 7.24 -0.82
N ALA A 167 11.39 8.45 -0.53
CA ALA A 167 10.56 9.57 -0.10
C ALA A 167 10.26 10.59 -1.20
N THR A 168 9.01 11.03 -1.23
CA THR A 168 8.54 12.29 -1.80
C THR A 168 8.44 13.32 -0.69
N ILE A 169 8.91 14.53 -0.95
CA ILE A 169 9.01 15.60 0.05
C ILE A 169 8.08 16.76 -0.29
N TYR A 170 7.39 17.30 0.71
CA TYR A 170 6.51 18.45 0.60
C TYR A 170 7.14 19.64 1.32
N GLY A 171 7.29 20.75 0.60
CA GLY A 171 7.95 21.95 1.11
C GLY A 171 8.66 22.74 0.02
N THR A 172 8.75 24.07 0.19
CA THR A 172 9.56 24.92 -0.69
C THR A 172 11.06 24.83 -0.38
N ASP A 173 11.42 24.33 0.80
CA ASP A 173 12.80 24.00 1.19
C ASP A 173 12.87 22.52 1.55
N VAL A 174 13.64 21.75 0.78
CA VAL A 174 13.82 20.31 1.01
C VAL A 174 14.54 19.98 2.31
N ASN A 175 15.24 20.96 2.91
CA ASN A 175 15.92 20.79 4.19
C ASN A 175 15.01 21.09 5.38
N GLU A 176 13.89 21.78 5.15
CA GLU A 176 12.86 22.08 6.15
C GLU A 176 11.46 21.71 5.61
N PRO A 177 11.23 20.41 5.31
CA PRO A 177 9.95 19.99 4.75
C PRO A 177 8.84 20.03 5.80
N TRP A 178 7.61 20.30 5.35
CA TRP A 178 6.42 20.23 6.21
C TRP A 178 5.65 18.92 6.08
N GLY A 179 6.07 18.05 5.15
CA GLY A 179 5.46 16.74 4.96
C GLY A 179 6.31 15.82 4.12
N SER A 180 6.04 14.52 4.22
CA SER A 180 6.69 13.51 3.38
C SER A 180 5.76 12.33 3.12
N MET A 181 6.01 11.64 2.01
CA MET A 181 5.39 10.37 1.66
C MET A 181 6.49 9.40 1.29
N ARG A 182 6.60 8.25 1.95
CA ARG A 182 7.68 7.30 1.74
C ARG A 182 7.15 5.89 1.58
N HIS A 183 7.75 5.12 0.66
CA HIS A 183 7.43 3.71 0.45
C HIS A 183 8.70 2.88 0.27
N ILE A 184 8.77 1.73 0.95
CA ILE A 184 9.82 0.72 0.84
C ILE A 184 9.17 -0.62 0.57
N PHE A 185 9.71 -1.37 -0.39
CA PHE A 185 9.05 -2.58 -0.89
C PHE A 185 9.91 -3.82 -0.68
N TRP A 186 9.29 -4.93 -0.30
CA TRP A 186 9.75 -6.28 -0.63
C TRP A 186 8.81 -6.78 -1.73
N PRO A 187 9.22 -6.71 -3.02
CA PRO A 187 8.32 -6.94 -4.13
C PRO A 187 7.76 -8.36 -4.15
N ARG A 188 8.55 -9.35 -3.69
CA ARG A 188 8.16 -10.75 -3.68
C ARG A 188 8.71 -11.45 -2.44
N CYS A 189 7.84 -12.15 -1.74
CA CYS A 189 8.17 -12.97 -0.57
C CYS A 189 7.65 -14.39 -0.76
N HIS A 190 8.31 -15.36 -0.15
CA HIS A 190 7.71 -16.64 0.17
C HIS A 190 6.94 -16.53 1.50
N VAL A 191 5.70 -17.01 1.55
CA VAL A 191 4.85 -16.92 2.72
C VAL A 191 4.58 -18.31 3.28
N THR A 192 4.84 -18.49 4.58
CA THR A 192 4.52 -19.71 5.33
C THR A 192 3.82 -19.35 6.63
N GLY A 193 3.16 -20.32 7.24
CA GLY A 193 2.50 -20.16 8.53
C GLY A 193 1.01 -20.49 8.47
N SER A 194 0.26 -19.98 9.43
CA SER A 194 -1.15 -20.33 9.61
C SER A 194 -2.01 -19.13 9.95
N ILE A 195 -3.27 -19.18 9.51
CA ILE A 195 -4.33 -18.27 9.91
C ILE A 195 -5.48 -19.11 10.45
N GLU A 196 -6.02 -18.73 11.61
CA GLU A 196 -7.22 -19.35 12.17
C GLU A 196 -8.33 -18.30 12.30
N LEU A 197 -9.46 -18.56 11.63
CA LEU A 197 -10.58 -17.65 11.50
C LEU A 197 -11.78 -18.20 12.27
N LEU A 198 -12.30 -17.41 13.20
CA LEU A 198 -13.54 -17.66 13.94
C LEU A 198 -14.59 -16.58 13.67
N SER A 199 -14.32 -15.68 12.71
CA SER A 199 -15.19 -14.54 12.43
C SER A 199 -16.51 -14.99 11.83
N LYS A 200 -17.62 -14.71 12.54
CA LYS A 200 -19.00 -14.92 12.06
C LYS A 200 -19.37 -14.04 10.86
N GLN A 201 -18.54 -13.08 10.52
CA GLN A 201 -18.81 -12.09 9.48
C GLN A 201 -18.56 -12.64 8.08
N ALA A 202 -17.66 -13.64 7.94
CA ALA A 202 -17.32 -14.22 6.66
C ALA A 202 -18.05 -15.54 6.43
N LYS A 203 -18.91 -15.56 5.40
CA LYS A 203 -19.65 -16.77 4.99
C LYS A 203 -18.74 -17.91 4.53
N PHE A 204 -17.56 -17.61 3.97
CA PHE A 204 -16.57 -18.61 3.59
C PHE A 204 -15.73 -19.14 4.78
N ALA A 205 -15.72 -18.41 5.90
CA ALA A 205 -14.90 -18.75 7.06
C ALA A 205 -15.53 -19.79 8.00
N HIS A 206 -16.69 -20.36 7.66
CA HIS A 206 -17.38 -21.37 8.45
C HIS A 206 -17.54 -22.69 7.72
N ASP A 207 -17.39 -23.79 8.46
CA ASP A 207 -17.81 -25.10 7.99
C ASP A 207 -19.34 -25.06 7.80
N PRO A 208 -19.87 -25.34 6.59
CA PRO A 208 -21.31 -25.31 6.34
C PRO A 208 -22.09 -26.33 7.18
N THR A 209 -21.39 -27.23 7.90
CA THR A 209 -21.96 -28.20 8.81
C THR A 209 -21.80 -27.86 10.30
N ASP A 210 -20.90 -26.92 10.67
CA ASP A 210 -20.65 -26.49 12.06
C ASP A 210 -20.01 -25.09 12.13
N GLU A 211 -20.84 -24.06 12.35
CA GLU A 211 -20.43 -22.64 12.49
C GLU A 211 -19.56 -22.35 13.73
N THR A 212 -19.28 -23.35 14.58
CA THR A 212 -18.38 -23.19 15.74
C THR A 212 -16.95 -23.60 15.43
N LYS A 213 -16.72 -24.25 14.29
CA LYS A 213 -15.42 -24.77 13.89
C LYS A 213 -14.65 -23.72 13.08
N PRO A 214 -13.42 -23.37 13.48
CA PRO A 214 -12.63 -22.38 12.77
C PRO A 214 -12.21 -22.84 11.38
N LEU A 215 -12.19 -21.92 10.41
CA LEU A 215 -11.44 -22.10 9.18
C LEU A 215 -9.94 -21.92 9.48
N LYS A 216 -9.14 -22.92 9.13
CA LYS A 216 -7.68 -22.88 9.26
C LYS A 216 -7.05 -22.86 7.89
N LEU A 217 -6.31 -21.79 7.59
CA LEU A 217 -5.47 -21.69 6.41
C LEU A 217 -4.05 -22.05 6.81
N GLN A 218 -3.39 -22.91 6.03
CA GLN A 218 -2.02 -23.34 6.28
C GLN A 218 -1.21 -23.16 5.01
N PHE A 219 -0.23 -22.27 5.06
CA PHE A 219 0.70 -22.02 3.98
C PHE A 219 2.01 -22.75 4.26
N ASP A 220 2.35 -23.67 3.38
CA ASP A 220 3.61 -24.40 3.37
C ASP A 220 3.91 -24.90 1.94
N ASP A 221 5.17 -25.25 1.69
CA ASP A 221 5.64 -25.66 0.35
C ASP A 221 4.96 -26.94 -0.18
N GLU A 222 4.36 -27.74 0.69
CA GLU A 222 3.77 -29.04 0.35
C GLU A 222 2.27 -28.94 0.07
N LYS A 223 1.54 -28.11 0.83
CA LYS A 223 0.07 -27.99 0.78
C LYS A 223 -0.39 -26.82 -0.05
N GLU A 224 0.12 -25.63 0.24
CA GLU A 224 -0.36 -24.39 -0.35
C GLU A 224 0.75 -23.36 -0.41
N LYS A 225 1.37 -23.26 -1.60
CA LYS A 225 2.41 -22.26 -1.86
C LYS A 225 1.78 -20.88 -1.87
N ALA A 226 2.28 -20.00 -1.01
CA ALA A 226 1.88 -18.61 -0.96
C ALA A 226 3.05 -17.68 -1.27
N LEU A 227 2.76 -16.66 -2.06
CA LEU A 227 3.64 -15.53 -2.32
C LEU A 227 3.16 -14.34 -1.50
N GLY A 228 4.03 -13.36 -1.32
CA GLY A 228 3.67 -12.13 -0.64
C GLY A 228 4.36 -10.91 -1.21
N MET A 229 3.90 -9.74 -0.78
CA MET A 229 4.53 -8.45 -0.99
C MET A 229 4.46 -7.70 0.34
N TYR A 230 5.56 -7.09 0.74
CA TYR A 230 5.58 -6.22 1.91
C TYR A 230 5.84 -4.77 1.50
N VAL A 231 5.10 -3.85 2.09
CA VAL A 231 5.33 -2.41 1.93
C VAL A 231 5.37 -1.74 3.30
N PHE A 232 6.42 -0.96 3.51
CA PHE A 232 6.53 -0.03 4.62
C PHE A 232 6.29 1.39 4.12
N ALA A 233 5.18 1.98 4.54
CA ALA A 233 4.80 3.33 4.15
C ALA A 233 4.85 4.31 5.34
N LEU A 234 5.24 5.55 5.07
CA LEU A 234 5.11 6.70 5.97
C LEU A 234 4.34 7.79 5.24
N GLN A 235 3.27 8.28 5.85
CA GLN A 235 2.59 9.52 5.53
C GLN A 235 2.84 10.54 6.64
N GLY A 236 3.80 11.42 6.42
CA GLY A 236 4.22 12.48 7.36
C GLY A 236 3.36 13.75 7.30
N MET A 237 2.07 13.62 6.97
CA MET A 237 1.12 14.74 6.93
C MET A 237 -0.33 14.23 6.91
N LYS A 238 -1.32 15.14 6.93
CA LYS A 238 -2.74 14.76 6.82
C LYS A 238 -3.05 14.15 5.44
N PRO A 239 -3.86 13.07 5.35
CA PRO A 239 -4.10 12.37 4.08
C PRO A 239 -4.59 13.28 2.94
N HIS A 240 -5.59 14.13 3.22
CA HIS A 240 -6.18 15.04 2.24
C HIS A 240 -5.26 16.19 1.80
N HIS A 241 -4.14 16.41 2.50
CA HIS A 241 -3.10 17.34 2.06
C HIS A 241 -2.00 16.63 1.26
N ALA A 242 -1.79 15.33 1.48
CA ALA A 242 -0.79 14.55 0.77
C ALA A 242 -1.26 14.21 -0.66
N ALA A 243 -2.48 13.68 -0.78
CA ALA A 243 -2.95 13.12 -2.04
C ALA A 243 -4.44 13.33 -2.23
N ALA A 244 -4.81 13.67 -3.46
CA ALA A 244 -6.18 13.74 -3.94
C ALA A 244 -6.69 12.37 -4.39
N THR A 245 -5.85 11.60 -5.09
CA THR A 245 -6.18 10.25 -5.55
C THR A 245 -4.99 9.30 -5.38
N TRP A 246 -5.27 8.01 -5.23
CA TRP A 246 -4.27 6.93 -5.23
C TRP A 246 -4.67 5.81 -6.17
N ASN A 247 -3.68 5.20 -6.81
CA ASN A 247 -3.79 3.92 -7.48
C ASN A 247 -2.72 2.97 -6.95
N PHE A 248 -3.14 1.76 -6.61
CA PHE A 248 -2.25 0.70 -6.16
C PHE A 248 -2.52 -0.57 -6.97
N LEU A 249 -1.45 -1.29 -7.33
CA LEU A 249 -1.53 -2.61 -7.95
C LEU A 249 -0.60 -3.56 -7.19
N ASN A 250 -1.12 -4.74 -6.88
CA ASN A 250 -0.34 -5.91 -6.48
C ASN A 250 -0.76 -7.11 -7.35
N TYR A 251 0.08 -7.44 -8.33
CA TYR A 251 -0.20 -8.44 -9.36
C TYR A 251 0.73 -9.64 -9.22
N TYR A 252 0.17 -10.84 -9.40
CA TYR A 252 0.89 -12.11 -9.37
C TYR A 252 0.50 -12.98 -10.56
N SER A 253 1.50 -13.43 -11.30
CA SER A 253 1.40 -14.52 -12.27
C SER A 253 2.44 -15.60 -11.96
N ASP A 254 2.48 -16.65 -12.78
CA ASP A 254 3.47 -17.71 -12.68
C ASP A 254 4.90 -17.13 -12.79
N ASP A 255 5.10 -16.18 -13.71
CA ASP A 255 6.43 -15.67 -14.05
C ASP A 255 6.78 -14.31 -13.42
N TYR A 256 5.79 -13.49 -13.02
CA TYR A 256 6.06 -12.14 -12.54
C TYR A 256 5.26 -11.76 -11.28
N THR A 257 5.85 -10.87 -10.48
CA THR A 257 5.14 -10.04 -9.51
C THR A 257 5.31 -8.58 -9.91
N VAL A 258 4.22 -7.82 -9.85
CA VAL A 258 4.24 -6.39 -10.20
C VAL A 258 3.55 -5.58 -9.11
N THR A 259 4.23 -4.54 -8.64
CA THR A 259 3.71 -3.58 -7.67
C THR A 259 3.72 -2.18 -8.26
N LEU A 260 2.62 -1.45 -8.13
CA LEU A 260 2.51 -0.02 -8.42
C LEU A 260 2.06 0.71 -7.16
N MET A 261 2.71 1.84 -6.86
CA MET A 261 2.20 2.84 -5.94
C MET A 261 2.19 4.19 -6.64
N GLU A 262 1.00 4.74 -6.84
CA GLU A 262 0.78 5.98 -7.57
C GLU A 262 -0.18 6.88 -6.83
N PHE A 263 0.12 8.17 -6.75
CA PHE A 263 -0.81 9.17 -6.25
C PHE A 263 -0.73 10.46 -7.03
N THR A 264 -1.84 11.19 -7.05
CA THR A 264 -1.90 12.56 -7.53
C THR A 264 -2.07 13.47 -6.33
N THR A 265 -1.20 14.48 -6.20
CA THR A 265 -1.33 15.48 -5.14
C THR A 265 -2.59 16.33 -5.32
N PRO A 266 -3.10 17.00 -4.26
CA PRO A 266 -4.16 17.99 -4.43
C PRO A 266 -3.71 19.19 -5.28
N LYS A 267 -4.68 19.98 -5.77
CA LYS A 267 -4.47 21.25 -6.50
C LYS A 267 -3.44 22.18 -5.85
N ALA A 268 -3.31 22.16 -4.53
CA ALA A 268 -2.31 22.91 -3.78
C ALA A 268 -0.86 22.65 -4.25
N TYR A 269 -0.59 21.46 -4.79
CA TYR A 269 0.70 21.04 -5.34
C TYR A 269 0.61 20.75 -6.84
N ASN A 270 -0.26 21.48 -7.55
CA ASN A 270 -0.41 21.43 -9.00
C ASN A 270 -0.79 20.05 -9.56
N SER A 271 -1.57 19.26 -8.79
CA SER A 271 -2.08 17.96 -9.27
C SER A 271 -0.97 17.04 -9.78
N THR A 272 0.17 17.06 -9.07
CA THR A 272 1.40 16.39 -9.49
C THR A 272 1.24 14.88 -9.31
N LEU A 273 1.43 14.13 -10.39
CA LEU A 273 1.47 12.67 -10.37
C LEU A 273 2.83 12.20 -9.86
N VAL A 274 2.80 11.34 -8.84
CA VAL A 274 3.97 10.64 -8.30
C VAL A 274 3.70 9.15 -8.43
N SER A 275 4.57 8.42 -9.11
CA SER A 275 4.32 7.02 -9.44
C SER A 275 5.61 6.21 -9.40
N VAL A 276 5.58 5.06 -8.74
CA VAL A 276 6.67 4.07 -8.74
C VAL A 276 6.12 2.68 -9.03
N ALA A 277 6.78 1.93 -9.89
CA ALA A 277 6.39 0.57 -10.26
C ALA A 277 7.61 -0.36 -10.25
N ILE A 278 7.42 -1.59 -9.77
CA ILE A 278 8.46 -2.64 -9.75
C ILE A 278 7.87 -3.92 -10.33
N THR A 279 8.52 -4.45 -11.36
CA THR A 279 8.28 -5.79 -11.90
C THR A 279 9.47 -6.67 -11.56
N VAL A 280 9.23 -7.78 -10.88
CA VAL A 280 10.23 -8.83 -10.62
C VAL A 280 9.79 -10.15 -11.25
N ASP A 281 10.75 -10.96 -11.66
CA ASP A 281 10.49 -12.31 -12.14
C ASP A 281 10.26 -13.31 -10.99
N SER A 282 9.98 -14.56 -11.34
CA SER A 282 9.71 -15.64 -10.38
C SER A 282 10.88 -15.97 -9.44
N LYS A 283 12.11 -15.52 -9.77
CA LYS A 283 13.32 -15.64 -8.94
C LYS A 283 13.59 -14.39 -8.11
N GLY A 284 12.77 -13.35 -8.24
CA GLY A 284 12.96 -12.06 -7.59
C GLY A 284 13.97 -11.15 -8.30
N GLU A 285 14.38 -11.46 -9.53
CA GLU A 285 15.23 -10.57 -10.32
C GLU A 285 14.39 -9.40 -10.84
N ILE A 286 14.89 -8.17 -10.69
CA ILE A 286 14.19 -6.97 -11.15
C ILE A 286 14.22 -6.91 -12.67
N VAL A 287 13.04 -6.98 -13.29
CA VAL A 287 12.83 -6.82 -14.73
C VAL A 287 12.76 -5.34 -15.09
N LEU A 288 12.02 -4.57 -14.29
CA LEU A 288 11.85 -3.13 -14.47
C LEU A 288 11.53 -2.47 -13.13
N GLY A 289 12.26 -1.41 -12.78
CA GLY A 289 11.79 -0.37 -11.86
C GLY A 289 11.51 0.90 -12.65
N SER A 290 10.37 1.54 -12.44
CA SER A 290 9.94 2.68 -13.27
C SER A 290 9.27 3.78 -12.46
N ILE A 291 9.49 5.02 -12.90
CA ILE A 291 8.73 6.22 -12.52
C ILE A 291 7.94 6.81 -13.72
N GLU A 292 8.11 6.24 -14.92
CA GLU A 292 7.34 6.59 -16.12
C GLU A 292 6.15 5.64 -16.24
N ASN A 293 5.19 5.86 -15.35
CA ASN A 293 4.03 5.00 -15.19
C ASN A 293 2.76 5.77 -15.53
N LYS A 294 1.75 5.04 -15.99
CA LYS A 294 0.43 5.60 -16.22
C LYS A 294 -0.66 4.59 -15.88
N THR A 295 -1.52 4.95 -14.93
CA THR A 295 -2.81 4.30 -14.74
C THR A 295 -3.87 4.97 -15.60
N ASN A 296 -4.57 4.21 -16.43
CA ASN A 296 -5.67 4.69 -17.26
C ASN A 296 -6.95 3.97 -16.86
N PHE A 297 -7.95 4.73 -16.41
CA PHE A 297 -9.32 4.24 -16.31
C PHE A 297 -9.93 4.24 -17.71
N VAL A 298 -9.95 3.06 -18.33
CA VAL A 298 -10.39 2.88 -19.73
C VAL A 298 -11.90 3.03 -19.83
N GLU A 299 -12.62 2.52 -18.83
CA GLU A 299 -14.06 2.65 -18.66
C GLU A 299 -14.35 2.93 -17.18
N THR A 300 -15.27 3.84 -16.90
CA THR A 300 -15.67 4.24 -15.53
C THR A 300 -17.17 4.09 -15.33
N GLU A 301 -17.58 4.00 -14.06
CA GLU A 301 -18.98 4.01 -13.61
C GLU A 301 -19.13 5.04 -12.49
N HIS A 302 -20.22 5.80 -12.52
CA HIS A 302 -20.53 6.80 -11.49
C HIS A 302 -21.16 6.11 -10.29
N ASP A 303 -20.62 6.34 -9.09
CA ASP A 303 -21.23 5.90 -7.83
C ASP A 303 -22.03 7.03 -7.19
N ASP A 304 -23.35 6.96 -7.29
CA ASP A 304 -24.27 7.99 -6.74
C ASP A 304 -24.10 8.21 -5.22
N GLU A 305 -23.62 7.21 -4.46
CA GLU A 305 -23.45 7.32 -3.01
C GLU A 305 -22.21 8.16 -2.65
N SER A 306 -21.12 7.91 -3.37
CA SER A 306 -19.82 8.55 -3.11
C SER A 306 -19.65 9.86 -3.90
N GLY A 307 -20.30 9.97 -5.06
CA GLY A 307 -20.11 11.02 -6.05
C GLY A 307 -18.89 10.83 -6.96
N TRP A 308 -18.16 9.71 -6.84
CA TRP A 308 -16.94 9.44 -7.60
C TRP A 308 -17.19 8.55 -8.82
N ASP A 309 -16.41 8.78 -9.88
CA ASP A 309 -16.32 7.87 -11.02
C ASP A 309 -15.19 6.85 -10.75
N PHE A 310 -15.56 5.59 -10.55
CA PHE A 310 -14.60 4.51 -10.29
C PHE A 310 -14.38 3.64 -11.54
N PRO A 311 -13.23 2.96 -11.68
CA PRO A 311 -12.93 2.20 -12.90
C PRO A 311 -13.72 0.89 -12.99
N ARG A 312 -14.20 0.57 -14.20
CA ARG A 312 -14.74 -0.74 -14.61
C ARG A 312 -13.80 -1.48 -15.54
N LYS A 313 -12.83 -0.76 -16.11
CA LYS A 313 -11.74 -1.32 -16.89
C LYS A 313 -10.51 -0.45 -16.73
N ILE A 314 -9.37 -1.09 -16.51
CA ILE A 314 -8.13 -0.40 -16.16
C ILE A 314 -6.97 -0.87 -17.02
N GLN A 315 -6.04 0.03 -17.30
CA GLN A 315 -4.77 -0.27 -17.95
C GLN A 315 -3.63 0.50 -17.28
N TYR A 316 -2.68 -0.25 -16.77
CA TYR A 316 -1.39 0.21 -16.28
C TYR A 316 -0.34 0.07 -17.38
N VAL A 317 0.47 1.10 -17.58
CA VAL A 317 1.60 1.09 -18.51
C VAL A 317 2.84 1.60 -17.79
N PHE A 318 3.89 0.81 -17.74
CA PHE A 318 5.18 1.16 -17.14
C PHE A 318 6.25 1.13 -18.21
N LYS A 319 7.08 2.18 -18.28
CA LYS A 319 8.17 2.28 -19.24
C LYS A 319 9.49 2.55 -18.55
N GLY A 320 10.58 2.07 -19.11
CA GLY A 320 11.91 2.39 -18.62
C GLY A 320 12.96 1.51 -19.27
N GLU A 321 14.09 1.35 -18.60
CA GLU A 321 15.19 0.51 -19.06
C GLU A 321 15.50 -0.58 -18.03
N ASN A 322 15.86 -1.77 -18.50
CA ASN A 322 16.37 -2.82 -17.64
C ASN A 322 17.87 -2.64 -17.30
N SER A 323 18.43 -3.57 -16.53
CA SER A 323 19.86 -3.59 -16.17
C SER A 323 20.84 -3.61 -17.35
N LYS A 324 20.36 -3.96 -18.56
CA LYS A 324 21.12 -3.98 -19.81
C LYS A 324 20.90 -2.74 -20.68
N LYS A 325 20.21 -1.71 -20.16
CA LYS A 325 19.83 -0.48 -20.89
C LYS A 325 18.95 -0.74 -22.11
N GLN A 326 18.16 -1.80 -22.06
CA GLN A 326 17.17 -2.09 -23.11
C GLN A 326 15.84 -1.47 -22.70
N PRO A 327 15.15 -0.74 -23.60
CA PRO A 327 13.79 -0.28 -23.37
C PRO A 327 12.87 -1.45 -23.01
N VAL A 328 12.16 -1.31 -21.90
CA VAL A 328 11.15 -2.23 -21.40
C VAL A 328 9.82 -1.50 -21.28
N GLU A 329 8.75 -2.15 -21.72
CA GLU A 329 7.38 -1.72 -21.50
C GLU A 329 6.59 -2.88 -20.90
N ILE A 330 5.91 -2.60 -19.79
CA ILE A 330 4.98 -3.52 -19.13
C ILE A 330 3.58 -2.92 -19.26
N GLU A 331 2.67 -3.65 -19.87
CA GLU A 331 1.25 -3.32 -19.90
C GLU A 331 0.48 -4.33 -19.04
N ILE A 332 -0.32 -3.86 -18.09
CA ILE A 332 -1.22 -4.72 -17.29
C ILE A 332 -2.64 -4.16 -17.37
N GLY A 333 -3.63 -4.96 -17.73
CA GLY A 333 -4.99 -4.44 -17.80
C GLY A 333 -6.07 -5.48 -18.00
N GLY A 334 -7.31 -5.05 -17.76
CA GLY A 334 -8.48 -5.92 -17.79
C GLY A 334 -9.75 -5.24 -17.31
N GLU A 335 -10.85 -5.99 -17.37
CA GLU A 335 -12.14 -5.61 -16.80
C GLU A 335 -12.10 -5.82 -15.27
N LEU A 336 -12.66 -4.88 -14.53
CA LEU A 336 -12.78 -4.91 -13.07
C LEU A 336 -14.19 -5.38 -12.68
N LYS A 337 -14.41 -6.69 -12.78
CA LYS A 337 -15.71 -7.34 -12.52
C LYS A 337 -15.98 -7.53 -11.04
N ASN A 338 -14.95 -7.90 -10.29
CA ASN A 338 -15.08 -8.15 -8.87
C ASN A 338 -14.54 -6.95 -8.09
N LEU A 339 -15.46 -6.21 -7.50
CA LEU A 339 -15.20 -5.23 -6.46
C LEU A 339 -15.20 -5.99 -5.13
N SER A 340 -14.03 -6.10 -4.51
CA SER A 340 -13.83 -6.81 -3.26
C SER A 340 -14.39 -6.02 -2.09
N GLU A 341 -14.17 -4.71 -2.08
CA GLU A 341 -14.71 -3.82 -1.04
C GLU A 341 -14.80 -2.38 -1.54
N LYS A 342 -15.85 -1.68 -1.09
CA LYS A 342 -15.96 -0.23 -1.15
C LYS A 342 -15.88 0.32 0.26
N VAL A 343 -14.81 1.03 0.58
CA VAL A 343 -14.58 1.59 1.92
C VAL A 343 -15.04 3.06 1.94
N ASP A 344 -16.04 3.38 2.78
CA ASP A 344 -16.33 4.75 3.19
C ASP A 344 -15.38 5.12 4.34
N VAL A 345 -14.31 5.83 4.02
CA VAL A 345 -13.27 6.18 5.00
C VAL A 345 -13.85 7.04 6.14
N MET A 346 -14.87 7.86 5.86
CA MET A 346 -15.49 8.69 6.90
C MET A 346 -16.39 7.88 7.83
N PHE A 347 -16.90 6.74 7.39
CA PHE A 347 -17.62 5.82 8.27
C PHE A 347 -16.67 5.15 9.26
N GLU A 348 -15.50 4.72 8.80
CA GLU A 348 -14.48 4.01 9.57
C GLU A 348 -13.75 4.88 10.62
N ILE A 349 -13.73 6.20 10.44
CA ILE A 349 -13.05 7.11 11.37
C ILE A 349 -13.85 7.28 12.68
N PRO A 350 -13.23 7.17 13.87
CA PRO A 350 -13.88 7.46 15.15
C PRO A 350 -14.47 8.88 15.24
N GLN A 351 -15.60 9.04 15.92
CA GLN A 351 -16.38 10.28 15.94
C GLN A 351 -15.59 11.54 16.38
N PHE A 352 -14.61 11.40 17.28
CA PHE A 352 -13.80 12.53 17.75
C PHE A 352 -12.85 13.08 16.67
N VAL A 353 -12.43 12.26 15.71
CA VAL A 353 -11.58 12.67 14.58
C VAL A 353 -12.42 13.33 13.49
N LYS A 354 -13.68 12.93 13.29
CA LYS A 354 -14.58 13.53 12.28
C LYS A 354 -14.70 15.05 12.41
N ASN A 355 -14.64 15.58 13.62
CA ASN A 355 -14.72 17.02 13.88
C ASN A 355 -13.49 17.80 13.34
N ILE A 356 -12.33 17.16 13.24
CA ILE A 356 -11.09 17.76 12.72
C ILE A 356 -11.07 17.73 11.18
N VAL A 357 -11.75 16.75 10.58
CA VAL A 357 -11.80 16.51 9.12
C VAL A 357 -12.99 17.24 8.46
N SER A 358 -14.02 17.61 9.22
CA SER A 358 -15.22 18.31 8.73
C SER A 358 -14.98 19.71 8.12
N GLY A 359 -13.76 20.25 8.20
CA GLY A 359 -13.36 21.52 7.57
C GLY A 359 -12.96 21.40 6.09
N VAL A 360 -12.81 20.19 5.56
CA VAL A 360 -12.38 19.95 4.17
C VAL A 360 -13.59 20.00 3.24
N ALA A 361 -13.48 20.80 2.19
CA ALA A 361 -14.56 21.10 1.25
C ALA A 361 -15.13 19.85 0.58
N GLY A 362 -16.37 19.48 0.94
CA GLY A 362 -17.36 18.88 0.04
C GLY A 362 -17.19 17.44 -0.44
N THR A 363 -16.02 16.82 -0.36
CA THR A 363 -15.78 15.46 -0.90
C THR A 363 -15.63 14.41 0.19
N LYS A 364 -16.31 13.27 0.04
CA LYS A 364 -16.17 12.11 0.95
C LYS A 364 -15.06 11.19 0.43
N PRO A 365 -14.05 10.83 1.25
CA PRO A 365 -13.02 9.89 0.83
C PRO A 365 -13.55 8.45 0.70
N PHE A 366 -13.28 7.82 -0.44
CA PHE A 366 -13.64 6.42 -0.73
C PHE A 366 -12.46 5.65 -1.30
N ILE A 367 -12.40 4.36 -0.98
CA ILE A 367 -11.45 3.40 -1.55
C ILE A 367 -12.24 2.29 -2.23
N TYR A 368 -11.95 2.04 -3.50
CA TYR A 368 -12.49 0.91 -4.25
C TYR A 368 -11.39 -0.13 -4.42
N GLN A 369 -11.60 -1.30 -3.82
CA GLN A 369 -10.66 -2.42 -3.87
C GLN A 369 -11.19 -3.50 -4.80
N PHE A 370 -10.35 -3.96 -5.72
CA PHE A 370 -10.73 -4.90 -6.77
C PHE A 370 -9.81 -6.12 -6.77
N SER A 371 -10.37 -7.25 -7.21
CA SER A 371 -9.67 -8.54 -7.30
C SER A 371 -10.04 -9.24 -8.60
N ASN A 372 -9.18 -9.11 -9.61
CA ASN A 372 -9.50 -9.58 -10.96
C ASN A 372 -8.30 -10.25 -11.62
N ASP A 373 -8.58 -11.16 -12.56
CA ASP A 373 -7.57 -11.63 -13.50
C ASP A 373 -7.26 -10.52 -14.51
N LEU A 374 -5.99 -10.10 -14.55
CA LEU A 374 -5.50 -9.07 -15.45
C LEU A 374 -4.49 -9.68 -16.44
N LYS A 375 -4.44 -9.12 -17.64
CA LYS A 375 -3.46 -9.53 -18.66
C LYS A 375 -2.20 -8.71 -18.52
N LEU A 376 -1.06 -9.36 -18.43
CA LEU A 376 0.27 -8.75 -18.51
C LEU A 376 0.86 -8.97 -19.90
N LYS A 377 1.48 -7.92 -20.46
CA LYS A 377 2.30 -7.97 -21.67
C LYS A 377 3.64 -7.30 -21.40
N LEU A 378 4.72 -8.06 -21.58
CA LEU A 378 6.10 -7.60 -21.47
C LEU A 378 6.70 -7.42 -22.87
N THR A 379 7.17 -6.21 -23.15
CA THR A 379 7.87 -5.85 -24.38
C THR A 379 9.29 -5.40 -24.04
N VAL A 380 10.29 -5.92 -24.75
CA VAL A 380 11.71 -5.52 -24.61
C VAL A 380 12.27 -5.24 -26.01
N ASP A 381 12.89 -4.08 -26.20
CA ASP A 381 13.39 -3.60 -27.50
C ASP A 381 12.31 -3.63 -28.61
N GLY A 382 11.07 -3.27 -28.25
CA GLY A 382 9.93 -3.28 -29.18
C GLY A 382 9.42 -4.68 -29.56
N VAL A 383 9.98 -5.76 -28.97
CA VAL A 383 9.55 -7.14 -29.21
C VAL A 383 8.80 -7.66 -28.00
N VAL A 384 7.58 -8.16 -28.21
CA VAL A 384 6.80 -8.85 -27.17
C VAL A 384 7.55 -10.11 -26.75
N LYS A 385 7.95 -10.17 -25.48
CA LYS A 385 8.67 -11.31 -24.89
C LYS A 385 7.73 -12.28 -24.21
N LYS A 386 6.66 -11.78 -23.59
CA LYS A 386 5.70 -12.57 -22.84
C LYS A 386 4.34 -11.90 -22.82
N GLU A 387 3.31 -12.73 -22.87
CA GLU A 387 1.93 -12.38 -22.53
C GLU A 387 1.39 -13.46 -21.60
N GLU A 388 0.73 -13.07 -20.52
CA GLU A 388 0.12 -14.00 -19.57
C GLU A 388 -1.01 -13.35 -18.77
N VAL A 389 -1.74 -14.18 -18.04
CA VAL A 389 -2.80 -13.75 -17.12
C VAL A 389 -2.33 -14.01 -15.70
N GLY A 390 -2.63 -13.09 -14.81
CA GLY A 390 -2.33 -13.21 -13.40
C GLY A 390 -3.40 -12.52 -12.56
N TYR A 391 -3.35 -12.81 -11.27
CA TYR A 391 -4.24 -12.25 -10.28
C TYR A 391 -3.79 -10.85 -9.90
N GLY A 392 -4.64 -9.85 -10.12
CA GLY A 392 -4.44 -8.47 -9.70
C GLY A 392 -5.35 -8.10 -8.54
N TYR A 393 -4.74 -7.72 -7.42
CA TYR A 393 -5.40 -6.90 -6.41
C TYR A 393 -5.06 -5.43 -6.69
N ASN A 394 -6.05 -4.58 -6.84
CA ASN A 394 -5.82 -3.16 -7.09
C ASN A 394 -6.77 -2.27 -6.30
N GLU A 395 -6.30 -1.08 -5.96
CA GLU A 395 -7.09 -0.07 -5.25
C GLU A 395 -7.12 1.22 -6.06
N SER A 396 -8.28 1.86 -6.09
CA SER A 396 -8.46 3.23 -6.57
C SER A 396 -9.08 4.05 -5.45
N SER A 397 -8.33 4.99 -4.92
CA SER A 397 -8.75 5.85 -3.81
C SER A 397 -9.00 7.26 -4.29
N PHE A 398 -10.07 7.86 -3.77
CA PHE A 398 -10.45 9.24 -4.03
C PHE A 398 -10.63 9.94 -2.70
N VAL A 399 -9.92 11.06 -2.50
CA VAL A 399 -9.87 11.78 -1.22
C VAL A 399 -10.40 13.21 -1.42
N THR A 400 -9.84 13.91 -2.40
CA THR A 400 -10.24 15.26 -2.81
C THR A 400 -10.17 15.38 -4.34
N GLU A 401 -10.68 16.46 -4.90
CA GLU A 401 -10.46 16.74 -6.32
C GLU A 401 -8.97 16.97 -6.61
N ALA A 402 -8.44 16.24 -7.59
CA ALA A 402 -7.07 16.40 -8.06
C ALA A 402 -6.88 17.71 -8.81
#